data_AF-A0A5J5IED1-F1
#
_entry.id   AF-A0A5J5IED1-F1
#
_cell.length_a   1.000
_cell.length_b   1.000
_cell.length_c   1.000
_cell.angle_alpha   90.00
_cell.angle_beta   90.00
_cell.angle_gamma   90.00
#
_symmetry.space_group_name_H-M   'P 1'
#
loop_
_entity.id
_entity.type
_entity.pdbx_description
1 polymer ?
#
loop_
_entity_poly.entity_id
_entity_poly.type
_entity_poly.pdbx_seq_one_letter_code
_entity_poly.pdbx_strand_id
1 'polypeptide(L)'
;MEQLQEQVKKEIIRHPTRNIDIEYEPGKTTFTAQDEEFLAAYIRLHDFEFEMYQTANKLYNEFLPVNKTLDALRDELTKAEATFNDSCSLADKLSDASYDVEETSLEKLAESQMQTEKELVNYSEKIKKVYETLQKLATEITKYNEANEGDIEAIYDKFSSIRVAHSANWQINTINIAAFEDEFEKFHSYRNVYEKRRETLMEFCDSTLDNYSKLNQQSTTLYNLWKEFLKRCKLLRAVAELHSQTIIISNN
;
A
#
# COMPACT_ATOMS: atom_id res chain seq x y z
N MET A 1 -36.56 30.34 -49.71
CA MET A 1 -35.61 30.75 -48.66
C MET A 1 -35.20 29.48 -47.94
N GLU A 2 -34.27 28.72 -48.53
CA GLU A 2 -33.63 27.59 -47.86
C GLU A 2 -32.71 28.18 -46.79
N GLN A 3 -32.96 27.83 -45.53
CA GLN A 3 -31.99 28.07 -44.48
C GLN A 3 -30.79 27.15 -44.78
N LEU A 4 -29.68 27.74 -45.23
CA LEU A 4 -28.38 27.09 -45.18
C LEU A 4 -28.13 26.73 -43.70
N GLN A 5 -28.36 25.47 -43.34
CA GLN A 5 -27.83 24.93 -42.09
C GLN A 5 -26.31 24.97 -42.21
N GLU A 6 -25.69 25.97 -41.60
CA GLU A 6 -24.23 26.01 -41.46
C GLU A 6 -23.80 24.74 -40.72
N GLN A 7 -22.96 23.93 -41.36
CA GLN A 7 -22.45 22.68 -40.78
C GLN A 7 -21.59 23.01 -39.56
N VAL A 8 -21.98 22.48 -38.40
CA VAL A 8 -21.16 22.49 -37.18
C VAL A 8 -19.95 21.58 -37.42
N LYS A 9 -18.74 22.16 -37.41
CA LYS A 9 -17.50 21.37 -37.45
C LYS A 9 -17.31 20.70 -36.09
N LYS A 10 -16.95 19.41 -36.09
CA LYS A 10 -16.56 18.66 -34.90
C LYS A 10 -15.18 18.04 -35.08
N GLU A 11 -14.40 18.01 -34.02
CA GLU A 11 -13.08 17.39 -33.98
C GLU A 11 -12.96 16.52 -32.72
N ILE A 12 -12.24 15.40 -32.80
CA ILE A 12 -12.08 14.46 -31.69
C ILE A 12 -10.59 14.26 -31.44
N ILE A 13 -10.12 14.64 -30.25
CA ILE A 13 -8.77 14.31 -29.80
C ILE A 13 -8.86 13.03 -28.95
N ARG A 14 -8.10 12.00 -29.35
CA ARG A 14 -8.03 10.75 -28.58
C ARG A 14 -7.15 10.95 -27.35
N HIS A 15 -7.70 10.73 -26.16
CA HIS A 15 -6.93 10.76 -24.92
C HIS A 15 -7.11 9.45 -24.12
N PRO A 16 -6.11 8.98 -23.36
CA PRO A 16 -6.13 7.66 -22.72
C PRO A 16 -7.31 7.38 -21.77
N THR A 17 -7.87 8.42 -21.13
CA THR A 17 -9.03 8.28 -20.25
C THR A 17 -10.36 8.34 -20.98
N ARG A 18 -10.48 9.26 -21.95
CA ARG A 18 -11.67 9.52 -22.76
C ARG A 18 -11.29 10.36 -23.97
N ASN A 19 -12.10 10.32 -25.02
CA ASN A 19 -11.94 11.26 -26.12
C ASN A 19 -12.34 12.68 -25.67
N ILE A 20 -11.74 13.69 -26.29
CA ILE A 20 -12.05 15.10 -26.13
C ILE A 20 -12.81 15.51 -27.38
N ASP A 21 -14.08 15.84 -27.23
CA ASP A 21 -14.94 16.24 -28.33
C ASP A 21 -14.98 17.77 -28.42
N ILE A 22 -14.52 18.32 -29.54
CA ILE A 22 -14.47 19.77 -29.80
C ILE A 22 -15.57 20.10 -30.80
N GLU A 23 -16.50 20.95 -30.40
CA GLU A 23 -17.46 21.56 -31.32
C GLU A 23 -17.08 23.01 -31.59
N TYR A 24 -17.14 23.39 -32.87
CA TYR A 24 -16.86 24.76 -33.31
C TYR A 24 -18.14 25.53 -33.58
N GLU A 25 -18.10 26.82 -33.29
CA GLU A 25 -19.16 27.79 -33.57
C GLU A 25 -19.42 27.90 -35.10
N PRO A 26 -20.70 27.83 -35.54
CA PRO A 26 -21.05 28.03 -36.94
C PRO A 26 -20.54 29.36 -37.50
N GLY A 27 -20.05 29.34 -38.73
CA GLY A 27 -19.58 30.55 -39.43
C GLY A 27 -18.24 31.11 -38.94
N LYS A 28 -17.64 30.57 -37.88
CA LYS A 28 -16.33 30.99 -37.37
C LYS A 28 -15.24 30.01 -37.78
N THR A 29 -14.21 30.51 -38.46
CA THR A 29 -13.15 29.68 -39.04
C THR A 29 -11.74 30.04 -38.58
N THR A 30 -11.56 31.21 -37.95
CA THR A 30 -10.25 31.69 -37.51
C THR A 30 -9.96 31.25 -36.07
N PHE A 31 -9.14 30.22 -35.92
CA PHE A 31 -8.69 29.75 -34.60
C PHE A 31 -7.88 30.86 -33.89
N THR A 32 -8.26 31.20 -32.67
CA THR A 32 -7.66 32.32 -31.91
C THR A 32 -6.64 31.82 -30.88
N ALA A 33 -5.81 32.73 -30.37
CA ALA A 33 -4.92 32.42 -29.24
C ALA A 33 -5.69 32.01 -27.97
N GLN A 34 -6.90 32.52 -27.78
CA GLN A 34 -7.76 32.10 -26.66
C GLN A 34 -8.31 30.69 -26.90
N ASP A 35 -8.63 30.31 -28.14
CA ASP A 35 -9.01 28.93 -28.48
C ASP A 35 -7.86 27.95 -28.19
N GLU A 36 -6.62 28.32 -28.55
CA GLU A 36 -5.41 27.55 -28.21
C GLU A 36 -5.24 27.38 -26.70
N GLU A 37 -5.36 28.48 -25.94
CA GLU A 37 -5.20 28.48 -24.49
C GLU A 37 -6.28 27.64 -23.79
N PHE A 38 -7.54 27.78 -24.22
CA PHE A 38 -8.66 27.00 -23.69
C PHE A 38 -8.48 25.51 -23.95
N LEU A 39 -8.14 25.13 -25.19
CA LEU A 39 -7.91 23.73 -25.55
C LEU A 39 -6.72 23.14 -24.78
N ALA A 40 -5.61 23.87 -24.65
CA ALA A 40 -4.45 23.42 -23.89
C ALA A 40 -4.77 23.22 -22.40
N ALA A 41 -5.53 24.14 -21.80
CA ALA A 41 -5.98 24.02 -20.42
C ALA A 41 -6.89 22.80 -20.22
N TYR A 42 -7.77 22.55 -21.20
CA TYR A 42 -8.65 21.39 -21.18
C TYR A 42 -7.88 20.07 -21.30
N ILE A 43 -6.95 19.96 -22.25
CA ILE A 43 -6.07 18.78 -22.39
C ILE A 43 -5.30 18.55 -21.08
N ARG A 44 -4.79 19.61 -20.44
CA ARG A 44 -4.07 19.47 -19.17
C ARG A 44 -4.93 18.90 -18.04
N LEU A 45 -6.23 19.22 -17.98
CA LEU A 45 -7.16 18.58 -17.03
C LEU A 45 -7.27 17.07 -17.27
N HIS A 46 -7.39 16.65 -18.53
CA HIS A 46 -7.43 15.24 -18.90
C HIS A 46 -6.12 14.52 -18.55
N ASP A 47 -4.97 15.12 -18.87
CA ASP A 47 -3.65 14.56 -18.57
C ASP A 47 -3.46 14.39 -17.06
N PHE A 48 -3.85 15.41 -16.28
CA PHE A 48 -3.79 15.35 -14.83
C PHE A 48 -4.65 14.22 -14.25
N GLU A 49 -5.89 14.06 -14.71
CA GLU A 49 -6.74 12.93 -14.30
C GLU A 49 -6.13 11.56 -14.63
N PHE A 50 -5.44 11.47 -15.77
CA PHE A 50 -4.77 10.24 -16.16
C PHE A 50 -3.56 9.94 -15.29
N GLU A 51 -2.73 10.93 -15.00
CA GLU A 51 -1.61 10.85 -14.05
C GLU A 51 -2.10 10.37 -12.67
N MET A 52 -3.22 10.91 -12.21
CA MET A 52 -3.88 10.50 -10.96
C MET A 52 -4.31 9.04 -10.97
N TYR A 53 -5.00 8.64 -12.03
CA TYR A 53 -5.47 7.28 -12.19
C TYR A 53 -4.30 6.27 -12.24
N GLN A 54 -3.27 6.57 -13.01
CA GLN A 54 -2.09 5.71 -13.11
C GLN A 54 -1.36 5.57 -11.78
N THR A 55 -1.19 6.68 -11.06
CA THR A 55 -0.47 6.69 -9.78
C THR A 55 -1.23 5.90 -8.73
N ALA A 56 -2.55 6.12 -8.59
CA ALA A 56 -3.38 5.35 -7.66
C ALA A 56 -3.36 3.85 -7.98
N ASN A 57 -3.48 3.47 -9.25
CA ASN A 57 -3.40 2.07 -9.66
C ASN A 57 -2.03 1.44 -9.41
N LYS A 58 -0.95 2.18 -9.68
CA LYS A 58 0.42 1.74 -9.40
C LYS A 58 0.56 1.44 -7.91
N LEU A 59 0.21 2.39 -7.05
CA LEU A 59 0.30 2.25 -5.60
C LEU A 59 -0.54 1.07 -5.11
N TYR A 60 -1.79 0.96 -5.56
CA TYR A 60 -2.66 -0.17 -5.22
C TYR A 60 -2.04 -1.53 -5.59
N ASN A 61 -1.47 -1.63 -6.79
CA ASN A 61 -0.80 -2.86 -7.26
C ASN A 61 0.49 -3.17 -6.51
N GLU A 62 1.19 -2.17 -5.96
CA GLU A 62 2.38 -2.36 -5.13
C GLU A 62 2.05 -2.76 -3.70
N PHE A 63 0.90 -2.29 -3.18
CA PHE A 63 0.40 -2.61 -1.85
C PHE A 63 -0.19 -4.03 -1.74
N LEU A 64 -0.85 -4.50 -2.79
CA LEU A 64 -1.48 -5.83 -2.85
C LEU A 64 -0.54 -7.00 -2.49
N PRO A 65 0.67 -7.11 -3.07
CA PRO A 65 1.65 -8.14 -2.71
C PRO A 65 2.13 -8.05 -1.26
N VAL A 66 2.24 -6.83 -0.72
CA VAL A 66 2.68 -6.62 0.66
C VAL A 66 1.66 -7.18 1.64
N ASN A 67 0.37 -6.93 1.41
CA ASN A 67 -0.68 -7.46 2.26
C ASN A 67 -0.72 -9.01 2.22
N LYS A 68 -0.57 -9.61 1.05
CA LYS A 68 -0.43 -11.08 0.93
C LYS A 68 0.78 -11.63 1.68
N THR A 69 1.89 -10.88 1.68
CA THR A 69 3.10 -11.26 2.42
C THR A 69 2.87 -11.17 3.93
N LEU A 70 2.13 -10.17 4.41
CA LEU A 70 1.76 -10.05 5.82
C LEU A 70 0.87 -11.23 6.27
N ASP A 71 -0.09 -11.65 5.45
CA ASP A 71 -0.91 -12.83 5.76
C ASP A 71 -0.07 -14.10 5.85
N ALA A 72 0.84 -14.34 4.88
CA ALA A 72 1.76 -15.48 4.96
C ALA A 72 2.68 -15.41 6.19
N LEU A 73 3.12 -14.21 6.58
CA LEU A 73 3.91 -14.02 7.79
C LEU A 73 3.12 -14.35 9.06
N ARG A 74 1.81 -14.09 9.09
CA ARG A 74 0.97 -14.48 10.22
C ARG A 74 0.99 -15.99 10.44
N ASP A 75 0.94 -16.78 9.36
CA ASP A 75 1.04 -18.24 9.44
C ASP A 75 2.44 -18.68 9.89
N GLU A 76 3.49 -18.04 9.38
CA GLU A 76 4.87 -18.32 9.81
C GLU A 76 5.11 -18.00 11.29
N LEU A 77 4.54 -16.91 11.80
CA LEU A 77 4.62 -16.56 13.22
C LEU A 77 3.88 -17.59 14.08
N THR A 78 2.68 -17.99 13.66
CA THR A 78 1.90 -19.03 14.34
C THR A 78 2.67 -20.36 14.41
N LYS A 79 3.38 -20.71 13.34
CA LYS A 79 4.25 -21.88 13.31
C LYS A 79 5.41 -21.75 14.30
N ALA A 80 6.09 -20.60 14.33
CA ALA A 80 7.18 -20.36 15.27
C ALA A 80 6.71 -20.41 16.73
N GLU A 81 5.51 -19.89 17.02
CA GLU A 81 4.87 -20.00 18.34
C GLU A 81 4.58 -21.46 18.71
N ALA A 82 4.10 -22.28 17.79
CA ALA A 82 3.87 -23.70 18.03
C ALA A 82 5.17 -24.44 18.38
N THR A 83 6.23 -24.25 17.57
CA THR A 83 7.56 -24.85 17.84
C THR A 83 8.14 -24.37 19.17
N PHE A 84 7.95 -23.09 19.51
CA PHE A 84 8.35 -22.54 20.80
C PHE A 84 7.60 -23.17 21.98
N ASN A 85 6.29 -23.39 21.84
CA ASN A 85 5.48 -24.05 22.86
C ASN A 85 5.90 -25.51 23.06
N ASP A 86 6.25 -26.22 21.98
CA ASP A 86 6.80 -27.57 22.06
C ASP A 86 8.14 -27.58 22.81
N SER A 87 9.03 -26.62 22.52
CA SER A 87 10.27 -26.39 23.28
C SER A 87 10.00 -26.16 24.77
N CYS A 88 9.00 -25.33 25.11
CA CYS A 88 8.60 -25.08 26.50
C CYS A 88 8.15 -26.37 27.19
N SER A 89 7.29 -27.15 26.53
CA SER A 89 6.79 -28.43 27.02
C SER A 89 7.91 -29.44 27.30
N LEU A 90 8.90 -29.54 26.40
CA LEU A 90 10.08 -30.39 26.62
C LEU A 90 10.91 -29.93 27.83
N ALA A 91 11.08 -28.63 28.02
CA ALA A 91 11.79 -28.09 29.18
C ALA A 91 11.01 -28.30 30.48
N ASP A 92 9.67 -28.21 30.45
CA ASP A 92 8.80 -28.53 31.58
C ASP A 92 8.97 -30.00 31.99
N LYS A 93 8.88 -30.92 31.03
CA LYS A 93 9.10 -32.35 31.27
C LYS A 93 10.49 -32.63 31.86
N LEU A 94 11.56 -32.03 31.33
CA LEU A 94 12.92 -32.20 31.87
C LEU A 94 13.11 -31.66 33.28
N SER A 95 12.29 -30.69 33.70
CA SER A 95 12.31 -30.18 35.07
C SER A 95 11.50 -31.03 36.05
N ASP A 96 10.73 -31.99 35.56
CA ASP A 96 9.92 -32.87 36.40
C ASP A 96 10.79 -33.98 37.02
N ALA A 97 10.53 -34.30 38.28
CA ALA A 97 11.24 -35.34 39.02
C ALA A 97 10.96 -36.75 38.51
N SER A 98 9.87 -36.94 37.76
CA SER A 98 9.44 -38.21 37.17
C SER A 98 9.61 -38.30 35.65
N TYR A 99 10.50 -37.51 35.05
CA TYR A 99 10.60 -37.45 33.59
C TYR A 99 11.03 -38.80 32.97
N ASP A 100 10.40 -39.14 31.85
CA ASP A 100 10.75 -40.30 31.03
C ASP A 100 11.83 -39.91 30.00
N VAL A 101 12.96 -40.62 30.05
CA VAL A 101 14.14 -40.39 29.19
C VAL A 101 13.87 -40.76 27.73
N GLU A 102 12.97 -41.70 27.45
CA GLU A 102 12.62 -42.10 26.07
C GLU A 102 11.74 -41.03 25.40
N GLU A 103 10.86 -40.39 26.17
CA GLU A 103 9.99 -39.32 25.67
C GLU A 103 10.70 -37.96 25.62
N THR A 104 11.61 -37.68 26.56
CA THR A 104 12.21 -36.35 26.75
C THR A 104 13.71 -36.43 27.00
N SER A 105 14.51 -35.72 26.20
CA SER A 105 15.97 -35.64 26.38
C SER A 105 16.50 -34.23 26.15
N LEU A 106 17.70 -33.95 26.68
CA LEU A 106 18.41 -32.70 26.42
C LEU A 106 18.72 -32.49 24.93
N GLU A 107 18.91 -33.59 24.18
CA GLU A 107 19.11 -33.59 22.73
C GLU A 107 17.83 -33.13 22.02
N LYS A 108 16.68 -33.73 22.32
CA LYS A 108 15.38 -33.30 21.77
C LYS A 108 15.08 -31.83 22.08
N LEU A 109 15.39 -31.39 23.31
CA LEU A 109 15.28 -29.98 23.69
C LEU A 109 16.22 -29.08 22.84
N ALA A 110 17.46 -29.50 22.60
CA ALA A 110 18.41 -28.75 21.77
C ALA A 110 17.96 -28.67 20.31
N GLU A 111 17.45 -29.76 19.74
CA GLU A 111 16.90 -29.79 18.38
C GLU A 111 15.69 -28.86 18.24
N SER A 112 14.74 -28.93 19.18
CA SER A 112 13.58 -28.04 19.20
C SER A 112 13.98 -26.57 19.36
N GLN A 113 15.02 -26.27 20.15
CA GLN A 113 15.55 -24.91 20.28
C GLN A 113 16.14 -24.40 18.97
N MET A 114 16.96 -25.22 18.29
CA MET A 114 17.56 -24.85 17.02
C MET A 114 16.49 -24.60 15.95
N GLN A 115 15.44 -25.42 15.93
CA GLN A 115 14.32 -25.25 15.02
C GLN A 115 13.55 -23.95 15.32
N THR A 116 13.23 -23.69 16.59
CA THR A 116 12.56 -22.45 17.01
C THR A 116 13.39 -21.22 16.63
N GLU A 117 14.70 -21.24 16.90
CA GLU A 117 15.60 -20.13 16.55
C GLU A 117 15.63 -19.88 15.05
N LYS A 118 15.75 -20.94 14.24
CA LYS A 118 15.74 -20.85 12.79
C LYS A 118 14.43 -20.23 12.26
N GLU A 119 13.29 -20.63 12.81
CA GLU A 119 11.99 -20.10 12.42
C GLU A 119 11.84 -18.63 12.79
N LEU A 120 12.24 -18.24 14.01
CA LEU A 120 12.23 -16.84 14.46
C LEU A 120 13.15 -15.95 13.64
N VAL A 121 14.36 -16.41 13.29
CA VAL A 121 15.30 -15.65 12.46
C VAL A 121 14.75 -15.46 11.04
N ASN A 122 14.28 -16.54 10.41
CA ASN A 122 13.69 -16.48 9.07
C ASN A 122 12.48 -15.54 9.03
N TYR A 123 11.60 -15.63 10.04
CA TYR A 123 10.48 -14.71 10.19
C TYR A 123 10.95 -13.25 10.33
N SER A 124 11.93 -13.00 11.22
CA SER A 124 12.45 -11.66 11.50
C SER A 124 13.06 -10.99 10.28
N GLU A 125 13.73 -11.75 9.41
CA GLU A 125 14.28 -11.21 8.16
C GLU A 125 13.17 -10.77 7.19
N LYS A 126 12.11 -11.57 7.08
CA LYS A 126 11.00 -11.28 6.18
C LYS A 126 10.14 -10.11 6.65
N ILE A 127 9.80 -10.04 7.95
CA ILE A 127 9.00 -8.92 8.48
C ILE A 127 9.76 -7.59 8.36
N LYS A 128 11.10 -7.61 8.49
CA LYS A 128 11.93 -6.41 8.28
C LYS A 128 11.90 -5.94 6.82
N LYS A 129 11.98 -6.85 5.85
CA LYS A 129 11.84 -6.51 4.42
C LYS A 129 10.48 -5.89 4.12
N VAL A 130 9.41 -6.43 4.73
CA VAL A 130 8.06 -5.87 4.60
C VAL A 130 8.00 -4.44 5.13
N TYR A 131 8.63 -4.16 6.27
CA TYR A 131 8.70 -2.79 6.81
C TYR A 131 9.39 -1.82 5.86
N GLU A 132 10.53 -2.20 5.29
CA GLU A 132 11.28 -1.36 4.35
C GLU A 132 10.44 -1.03 3.11
N THR A 133 9.66 -1.99 2.61
CA THR A 133 8.71 -1.75 1.50
C THR A 133 7.56 -0.85 1.93
N LEU A 134 6.95 -1.10 3.09
CA LEU A 134 5.85 -0.27 3.61
C LEU A 134 6.25 1.18 3.83
N GLN A 135 7.45 1.44 4.35
CA GLN A 135 7.96 2.82 4.51
C GLN A 135 8.07 3.56 3.18
N LYS A 136 8.59 2.88 2.14
CA LYS A 136 8.70 3.47 0.79
C LYS A 136 7.32 3.80 0.24
N LEU A 137 6.39 2.85 0.32
CA LEU A 137 5.03 3.02 -0.17
C LEU A 137 4.26 4.11 0.59
N ALA A 138 4.40 4.17 1.92
CA ALA A 138 3.81 5.24 2.74
C ALA A 138 4.34 6.62 2.31
N THR A 139 5.65 6.72 2.02
CA THR A 139 6.25 7.96 1.51
C THR A 139 5.70 8.34 0.13
N GLU A 140 5.51 7.38 -0.77
CA GLU A 140 4.91 7.65 -2.09
C GLU A 140 3.45 8.10 -1.97
N ILE A 141 2.69 7.53 -1.05
CA ILE A 141 1.31 7.94 -0.77
C ILE A 141 1.23 9.35 -0.21
N THR A 142 2.08 9.68 0.76
CA THR A 142 2.12 11.04 1.31
C THR A 142 2.39 12.06 0.20
N LYS A 143 3.37 11.79 -0.67
CA LYS A 143 3.66 12.64 -1.83
C LYS A 143 2.49 12.75 -2.80
N TYR A 144 1.82 11.63 -3.09
CA TYR A 144 0.63 11.62 -3.93
C TYR A 144 -0.49 12.49 -3.33
N ASN A 145 -0.73 12.38 -2.02
CA ASN A 145 -1.75 13.19 -1.35
C ASN A 145 -1.41 14.68 -1.34
N GLU A 146 -0.16 15.03 -1.02
CA GLU A 146 0.33 16.42 -1.03
C GLU A 146 0.21 17.07 -2.41
N ALA A 147 0.60 16.35 -3.47
CA ALA A 147 0.45 16.83 -4.84
C ALA A 147 -1.02 17.07 -5.20
N ASN A 148 -1.92 16.18 -4.77
CA ASN A 148 -3.33 16.24 -5.18
C ASN A 148 -4.12 17.33 -4.47
N GLU A 149 -3.80 17.63 -3.22
CA GLU A 149 -4.58 18.59 -2.43
C GLU A 149 -4.35 20.03 -2.91
N GLY A 150 -3.16 20.34 -3.44
CA GLY A 150 -2.83 21.66 -3.99
C GLY A 150 -2.98 21.80 -5.51
N ASP A 151 -2.55 20.80 -6.28
CA ASP A 151 -2.47 20.95 -7.74
C ASP A 151 -3.83 20.84 -8.42
N ILE A 152 -4.77 20.07 -7.84
CA ILE A 152 -6.14 19.94 -8.36
C ILE A 152 -6.81 21.30 -8.41
N GLU A 153 -6.92 21.97 -7.25
CA GLU A 153 -7.65 23.23 -7.14
C GLU A 153 -7.03 24.32 -8.02
N ALA A 154 -5.69 24.39 -8.06
CA ALA A 154 -4.97 25.33 -8.92
C ALA A 154 -5.24 25.08 -10.43
N ILE A 155 -5.28 23.83 -10.88
CA ILE A 155 -5.59 23.50 -12.29
C ILE A 155 -7.05 23.83 -12.61
N TYR A 156 -7.98 23.54 -11.71
CA TYR A 156 -9.40 23.86 -11.88
C TYR A 156 -9.65 25.37 -11.93
N ASP A 157 -9.05 26.14 -11.02
CA ASP A 157 -9.17 27.60 -10.98
C ASP A 157 -8.60 28.24 -12.25
N LYS A 158 -7.45 27.73 -12.71
CA LYS A 158 -6.83 28.17 -13.97
C LYS A 158 -7.75 27.88 -15.15
N PHE A 159 -8.29 26.67 -15.26
CA PHE A 159 -9.21 26.32 -16.34
C PHE A 159 -10.48 27.19 -16.30
N SER A 160 -11.08 27.36 -15.12
CA SER A 160 -12.27 28.20 -14.92
C SER A 160 -12.03 29.65 -15.37
N SER A 161 -10.87 30.22 -15.01
CA SER A 161 -10.47 31.56 -15.42
C SER A 161 -10.32 31.68 -16.94
N ILE A 162 -9.66 30.71 -17.57
CA ILE A 162 -9.49 30.67 -19.04
C ILE A 162 -10.85 30.52 -19.74
N ARG A 163 -11.73 29.66 -19.21
CA ARG A 163 -13.10 29.48 -19.73
C ARG A 163 -13.91 30.78 -19.66
N VAL A 164 -13.85 31.52 -18.56
CA VAL A 164 -14.56 32.80 -18.41
C VAL A 164 -14.02 33.84 -19.39
N ALA A 165 -12.69 33.95 -19.53
CA ALA A 165 -12.06 34.87 -20.46
C ALA A 165 -12.41 34.54 -21.93
N HIS A 166 -12.44 33.25 -22.27
CA HIS A 166 -12.84 32.77 -23.58
C HIS A 166 -14.33 33.06 -23.84
N SER A 167 -15.21 32.78 -22.87
CA SER A 167 -16.65 33.07 -22.96
C SER A 167 -16.95 34.56 -23.15
N ALA A 168 -16.20 35.45 -22.49
CA ALA A 168 -16.34 36.89 -22.66
C ALA A 168 -16.11 37.35 -24.13
N ASN A 169 -15.31 36.59 -24.89
CA ASN A 169 -15.00 36.86 -26.30
C ASN A 169 -15.66 35.86 -27.25
N TRP A 170 -16.79 35.26 -26.85
CA TRP A 170 -17.50 34.25 -27.64
C TRP A 170 -17.79 34.69 -29.08
N GLN A 171 -17.96 35.99 -29.33
CA GLN A 171 -18.24 36.53 -30.67
C GLN A 171 -17.10 36.30 -31.67
N ILE A 172 -15.86 36.20 -31.16
CA ILE A 172 -14.64 36.08 -31.97
C ILE A 172 -14.15 34.63 -31.94
N ASN A 173 -14.20 33.99 -30.77
CA ASN A 173 -13.64 32.67 -30.57
C ASN A 173 -14.41 31.58 -31.33
N THR A 174 -13.66 30.58 -31.82
CA THR A 174 -14.19 29.53 -32.69
C THR A 174 -14.70 28.31 -31.94
N ILE A 175 -14.18 28.03 -30.74
CA ILE A 175 -14.64 26.89 -29.94
C ILE A 175 -15.98 27.23 -29.29
N ASN A 176 -16.97 26.36 -29.44
CA ASN A 176 -18.25 26.48 -28.75
C ASN A 176 -18.10 26.01 -27.30
N ILE A 177 -18.05 26.95 -26.35
CA ILE A 177 -17.90 26.65 -24.92
C ILE A 177 -19.04 25.81 -24.36
N ALA A 178 -20.27 25.98 -24.85
CA ALA A 178 -21.42 25.24 -24.33
C ALA A 178 -21.29 23.72 -24.57
N ALA A 179 -20.57 23.32 -25.62
CA ALA A 179 -20.26 21.91 -25.87
C ALA A 179 -19.34 21.30 -24.79
N PHE A 180 -18.61 22.14 -24.05
CA PHE A 180 -17.73 21.74 -22.96
C PHE A 180 -18.38 21.83 -21.58
N GLU A 181 -19.58 22.41 -21.44
CA GLU A 181 -20.26 22.54 -20.13
C GLU A 181 -20.63 21.16 -19.55
N ASP A 182 -21.26 20.32 -20.36
CA ASP A 182 -21.59 18.94 -19.98
C ASP A 182 -20.35 18.14 -19.58
N GLU A 183 -19.23 18.40 -20.26
CA GLU A 183 -18.01 17.65 -20.04
C GLU A 183 -17.22 18.19 -18.83
N PHE A 184 -17.27 19.50 -18.58
CA PHE A 184 -16.77 20.12 -17.36
C PHE A 184 -17.57 19.70 -16.11
N GLU A 185 -18.90 19.59 -16.21
CA GLU A 185 -19.71 19.04 -15.11
C GLU A 185 -19.36 17.57 -14.84
N LYS A 186 -19.10 16.78 -15.89
CA LYS A 186 -18.60 15.40 -15.74
C LYS A 186 -17.25 15.40 -15.03
N PHE A 187 -16.30 16.26 -15.42
CA PHE A 187 -15.02 16.46 -14.72
C PHE A 187 -15.20 16.75 -13.24
N HIS A 188 -16.08 17.69 -12.91
CA HIS A 188 -16.35 18.04 -11.53
C HIS A 188 -16.99 16.88 -10.75
N SER A 189 -17.85 16.09 -11.39
CA SER A 189 -18.38 14.84 -10.81
C SER A 189 -17.30 13.77 -10.64
N TYR A 190 -16.32 13.69 -11.53
CA TYR A 190 -15.22 12.73 -11.42
C TYR A 190 -14.26 13.08 -10.30
N ARG A 191 -14.11 14.36 -9.94
CA ARG A 191 -13.37 14.77 -8.74
C ARG A 191 -13.80 13.97 -7.51
N ASN A 192 -15.11 13.86 -7.25
CA ASN A 192 -15.63 13.07 -6.12
C ASN A 192 -15.25 11.58 -6.22
N VAL A 193 -15.20 11.02 -7.43
CA VAL A 193 -14.76 9.64 -7.66
C VAL A 193 -13.28 9.47 -7.37
N TYR A 194 -12.45 10.45 -7.75
CA TYR A 194 -11.01 10.44 -7.46
C TYR A 194 -10.72 10.65 -5.97
N GLU A 195 -11.42 11.56 -5.30
CA GLU A 195 -11.35 11.74 -3.86
C GLU A 195 -11.71 10.45 -3.13
N LYS A 196 -12.82 9.81 -3.50
CA LYS A 196 -13.22 8.51 -2.93
C LYS A 196 -12.20 7.40 -3.19
N ARG A 197 -11.59 7.36 -4.38
CA ARG A 197 -10.52 6.40 -4.69
C ARG A 197 -9.27 6.65 -3.86
N ARG A 198 -8.91 7.92 -3.65
CA ARG A 198 -7.81 8.33 -2.76
C ARG A 198 -8.08 7.90 -1.32
N GLU A 199 -9.27 8.18 -0.81
CA GLU A 199 -9.70 7.72 0.53
C GLU A 199 -9.62 6.21 0.66
N THR A 200 -10.14 5.46 -0.32
CA THR A 200 -10.05 3.99 -0.32
C THR A 200 -8.61 3.50 -0.32
N LEU A 201 -7.72 4.15 -1.09
CA LEU A 201 -6.29 3.83 -1.08
C LEU A 201 -5.68 4.11 0.29
N MET A 202 -6.02 5.23 0.93
CA MET A 202 -5.55 5.56 2.29
C MET A 202 -5.99 4.53 3.32
N GLU A 203 -7.29 4.19 3.33
CA GLU A 203 -7.84 3.17 4.22
C GLU A 203 -7.16 1.81 4.03
N PHE A 204 -6.89 1.42 2.77
CA PHE A 204 -6.16 0.19 2.47
C PHE A 204 -4.74 0.20 3.08
N CYS A 205 -4.07 1.36 3.00
CA CYS A 205 -2.70 1.51 3.49
C CYS A 205 -2.64 1.54 5.01
N ASP A 206 -3.55 2.26 5.64
CA ASP A 206 -3.70 2.27 7.10
C ASP A 206 -3.99 0.87 7.62
N SER A 207 -4.89 0.12 6.97
CA SER A 207 -5.15 -1.28 7.32
C SER A 207 -3.91 -2.16 7.18
N THR A 208 -3.10 -1.94 6.13
CA THR A 208 -1.86 -2.72 5.91
C THR A 208 -0.81 -2.39 6.98
N LEU A 209 -0.67 -1.11 7.35
CA LEU A 209 0.24 -0.64 8.41
C LEU A 209 -0.18 -1.14 9.79
N ASP A 210 -1.48 -1.16 10.08
CA ASP A 210 -2.02 -1.73 11.32
C ASP A 210 -1.75 -3.24 11.41
N ASN A 211 -1.98 -3.98 10.32
CA ASN A 211 -1.64 -5.41 10.23
C ASN A 211 -0.16 -5.68 10.49
N TYR A 212 0.73 -4.90 9.86
CA TYR A 212 2.16 -4.97 10.12
C TYR A 212 2.49 -4.68 11.60
N SER A 213 1.92 -3.62 12.16
CA SER A 213 2.20 -3.19 13.54
C SER A 213 1.80 -4.26 14.56
N LYS A 214 0.63 -4.87 14.37
CA LYS A 214 0.15 -6.00 15.17
C LYS A 214 1.11 -7.20 15.10
N LEU A 215 1.49 -7.61 13.89
CA LEU A 215 2.44 -8.72 13.70
C LEU A 215 3.79 -8.42 14.34
N ASN A 216 4.31 -7.20 14.18
CA ASN A 216 5.58 -6.80 14.77
C ASN A 216 5.54 -6.78 16.31
N GLN A 217 4.41 -6.37 16.89
CA GLN A 217 4.20 -6.40 18.34
C GLN A 217 4.16 -7.84 18.88
N GLN A 218 3.43 -8.74 18.21
CA GLN A 218 3.37 -10.16 18.56
C GLN A 218 4.78 -10.78 18.49
N SER A 219 5.51 -10.49 17.41
CA SER A 219 6.88 -10.95 17.20
C SER A 219 7.85 -10.48 18.29
N THR A 220 7.74 -9.21 18.68
CA THR A 220 8.55 -8.63 19.77
C THR A 220 8.26 -9.35 21.09
N THR A 221 7.00 -9.65 21.36
CA THR A 221 6.57 -10.39 22.55
C THR A 221 7.16 -11.80 22.55
N LEU A 222 7.01 -12.54 21.45
CA LEU A 222 7.56 -13.88 21.28
C LEU A 222 9.08 -13.90 21.45
N TYR A 223 9.79 -12.93 20.88
CA TYR A 223 11.25 -12.84 20.99
C TYR A 223 11.72 -12.59 22.44
N ASN A 224 10.98 -11.80 23.20
CA ASN A 224 11.27 -11.58 24.62
C ASN A 224 11.05 -12.86 25.45
N LEU A 225 9.94 -13.57 25.21
CA LEU A 225 9.67 -14.86 25.85
C LEU A 225 10.74 -15.89 25.51
N TRP A 226 11.14 -15.97 24.23
CA TRP A 226 12.20 -16.84 23.76
C TRP A 226 13.53 -16.58 24.48
N LYS A 227 13.93 -15.31 24.65
CA LYS A 227 15.16 -14.95 25.37
C LYS A 227 15.15 -15.42 26.82
N GLU A 228 14.04 -15.28 27.52
CA GLU A 228 13.92 -15.77 28.90
C GLU A 228 13.94 -17.30 28.94
N PHE A 229 13.26 -17.95 28.01
CA PHE A 229 13.27 -19.40 27.87
C PHE A 229 14.70 -19.96 27.63
N LEU A 230 15.52 -19.30 26.83
CA LEU A 230 16.92 -19.69 26.64
C LEU A 230 17.72 -19.66 27.95
N LYS A 231 17.43 -18.74 28.88
CA LYS A 231 18.07 -18.74 30.21
C LYS A 231 17.65 -19.95 31.04
N ARG A 232 16.36 -20.30 31.01
CA ARG A 232 15.83 -21.52 31.65
C ARG A 232 16.53 -22.76 31.12
N CYS A 233 16.70 -22.86 29.82
CA CYS A 233 17.37 -24.01 29.21
C CYS A 233 18.84 -24.15 29.60
N LYS A 234 19.56 -23.02 29.74
CA LYS A 234 20.93 -23.03 30.27
C LYS A 234 20.99 -23.57 31.69
N LEU A 235 20.03 -23.18 32.54
CA LEU A 235 19.93 -23.71 33.91
C LEU A 235 19.68 -25.22 33.92
N LEU A 236 18.74 -25.71 33.09
CA LEU A 236 18.46 -27.15 32.98
C LEU A 236 19.69 -27.96 32.57
N ARG A 237 20.45 -27.48 31.57
CA ARG A 237 21.71 -28.10 31.17
C ARG A 237 22.73 -28.13 32.31
N ALA A 238 22.92 -27.01 33.00
CA ALA A 238 23.86 -26.93 34.12
C ALA A 238 23.49 -27.88 35.27
N VAL A 239 22.20 -28.01 35.60
CA VAL A 239 21.72 -28.96 36.62
C VAL A 239 21.98 -30.41 36.20
N ALA A 240 21.70 -30.75 34.93
CA ALA A 240 21.95 -32.09 34.42
C ALA A 240 23.45 -32.45 34.43
N GLU A 241 24.32 -31.51 34.05
CA GLU A 241 25.77 -31.67 34.14
C GLU A 241 26.23 -31.93 35.58
N LEU A 242 25.79 -31.11 36.55
CA LEU A 242 26.10 -31.29 37.97
C LEU A 242 25.61 -32.64 38.51
N HIS A 243 24.42 -33.07 38.11
CA HIS A 243 23.87 -34.36 38.52
C HIS A 243 24.71 -35.52 37.98
N SER A 244 25.11 -35.46 36.71
CA SER A 244 25.98 -36.49 36.10
C SER A 244 27.35 -36.59 36.80
N GLN A 245 27.96 -35.45 37.15
CA GLN A 245 29.22 -35.40 37.87
C GLN A 245 29.10 -36.00 39.28
N THR A 246 27.99 -35.73 39.96
CA THR A 246 27.72 -36.26 41.30
C THR A 246 27.62 -37.79 41.27
N ILE A 247 26.90 -38.36 40.29
CA ILE A 247 26.78 -39.82 40.11
C ILE A 247 28.14 -40.48 39.91
N ILE A 248 29.01 -39.88 39.07
CA ILE A 248 30.36 -40.40 38.79
C ILE A 248 31.23 -40.40 40.06
N ILE A 249 31.10 -39.38 40.91
CA ILE A 249 31.84 -39.31 42.18
C ILE A 249 31.34 -40.37 43.17
N SER A 250 30.03 -40.63 43.23
CA SER A 250 29.45 -41.62 44.15
C SER A 250 29.63 -43.09 43.73
N ASN A 251 30.04 -43.35 42.48
CA ASN A 251 30.28 -44.70 41.95
C ASN A 251 31.79 -45.05 41.86
N ASN A 252 32.68 -44.15 42.30
CA ASN A 252 34.12 -44.39 42.47
C ASN A 252 34.48 -44.45 43.96
#